data_AF-D3PTF2-F1
#
_entry.id   AF-D3PTF2-F1
#
_cell.length_a   1.000
_cell.length_b   1.000
_cell.length_c   1.000
_cell.angle_alpha   90.00
_cell.angle_beta   90.00
_cell.angle_gamma   90.00
#
_symmetry.space_group_name_H-M   'P 1'
#
loop_
_entity.id
_entity.type
_entity.pdbx_description
1 polymer ?
#
loop_
_entity_poly.entity_id
_entity_poly.type
_entity_poly.pdbx_seq_one_letter_code
_entity_poly.pdbx_strand_id
1 'polypeptide(L)'
;MPSAQALARLRQAQAQKQDNTAQVLAFLHDHELTPVRLRSASIEVLVRYEGLGPTAEGGAEPLYGIHLPSTGEWLTVGRPSLEGYLKLYGPYTWEATHA
;
A
#
# COMPACT_ATOMS: atom_id res chain seq x y z
N MET A 1 24.69 -18.71 14.39
CA MET A 1 23.63 -17.87 14.99
C MET A 1 23.87 -16.43 14.58
N PRO A 2 22.85 -15.67 14.15
CA PRO A 2 23.03 -14.25 13.83
C PRO A 2 23.45 -13.48 15.08
N SER A 3 24.36 -12.51 14.92
CA SER A 3 24.82 -11.67 16.04
C SER A 3 23.67 -10.78 16.55
N ALA A 4 23.73 -10.37 17.82
CA ALA A 4 22.74 -9.45 18.40
C ALA A 4 22.57 -8.17 17.56
N GLN A 5 23.65 -7.69 16.94
CA GLN A 5 23.63 -6.55 16.02
C GLN A 5 22.90 -6.86 14.70
N ALA A 6 23.10 -8.06 14.14
CA ALA A 6 22.39 -8.47 12.93
C ALA A 6 20.88 -8.58 13.18
N LEU A 7 20.46 -9.12 14.33
CA LEU A 7 19.06 -9.16 14.74
C LEU A 7 18.48 -7.76 14.97
N ALA A 8 19.24 -6.85 15.61
CA ALA A 8 18.80 -5.48 15.82
C ALA A 8 18.58 -4.74 14.49
N ARG A 9 19.49 -4.89 13.52
CA ARG A 9 19.34 -4.31 12.18
C ARG A 9 18.12 -4.86 11.43
N LEU A 10 17.87 -6.16 11.53
CA LEU A 10 16.69 -6.78 10.91
C LEU A 10 15.39 -6.23 11.49
N ARG A 11 15.30 -6.08 12.83
CA ARG A 11 14.12 -5.49 13.48
C ARG A 11 13.91 -4.04 13.08
N GLN A 12 14.98 -3.23 13.04
CA GLN A 12 14.91 -1.84 12.61
C GLN A 12 14.42 -1.72 11.16
N ALA A 13 14.96 -2.54 10.25
CA ALA A 13 14.52 -2.55 8.86
C ALA A 13 13.05 -2.97 8.71
N GLN A 14 12.58 -3.94 9.51
CA GLN A 14 11.17 -4.33 9.54
C GLN A 14 10.26 -3.22 10.07
N ALA A 15 10.64 -2.54 11.15
CA ALA A 15 9.89 -1.42 11.71
C ALA A 15 9.77 -0.28 10.69
N GLN A 16 10.87 0.10 10.05
CA GLN A 16 10.87 1.15 9.04
C GLN A 16 9.96 0.84 7.84
N LYS A 17 9.88 -0.43 7.42
CA LYS A 17 8.95 -0.88 6.37
C LYS A 17 7.49 -0.80 6.82
N GLN A 18 7.21 -1.13 8.08
CA GLN A 18 5.86 -1.01 8.64
C GLN A 18 5.43 0.46 8.71
N ASP A 19 6.32 1.34 9.18
CA ASP A 19 6.06 2.79 9.24
C ASP A 19 5.81 3.37 7.85
N ASN A 20 6.61 2.98 6.85
CA ASN A 20 6.41 3.40 5.47
C ASN A 20 5.06 2.92 4.91
N THR A 21 4.65 1.68 5.20
CA THR A 21 3.34 1.16 4.74
C THR A 21 2.19 1.95 5.36
N ALA A 22 2.27 2.28 6.65
CA ALA A 22 1.27 3.10 7.32
C ALA A 22 1.19 4.52 6.72
N GLN A 23 2.33 5.13 6.40
CA GLN A 23 2.39 6.45 5.74
C GLN A 23 1.76 6.43 4.34
N VAL A 24 2.03 5.40 3.54
CA VAL A 24 1.40 5.22 2.22
C VAL A 24 -0.12 5.13 2.35
N LEU A 25 -0.63 4.33 3.29
CA LEU A 25 -2.06 4.18 3.49
C LEU A 25 -2.72 5.48 3.94
N ALA A 26 -2.09 6.23 4.86
CA ALA A 26 -2.56 7.54 5.28
C ALA A 26 -2.62 8.52 4.10
N PHE A 27 -1.56 8.57 3.29
CA PHE A 27 -1.53 9.43 2.10
C PHE A 27 -2.64 9.10 1.10
N LEU A 28 -2.90 7.81 0.86
CA LEU A 28 -4.00 7.37 0.00
C LEU A 28 -5.37 7.82 0.54
N HIS A 29 -5.57 7.78 1.86
CA HIS A 29 -6.84 8.21 2.49
C HIS A 29 -7.05 9.71 2.36
N ASP A 30 -5.98 10.50 2.43
CA ASP A 30 -6.05 11.95 2.24
C ASP A 30 -6.31 12.35 0.77
N HIS A 31 -6.16 11.42 -0.18
CA HIS A 31 -6.27 11.64 -1.63
C HIS A 31 -7.28 10.68 -2.26
N GLU A 32 -8.54 10.76 -1.80
CA GLU A 32 -9.63 9.92 -2.32
C GLU A 32 -9.80 10.05 -3.84
N LEU A 33 -10.01 8.91 -4.51
CA LEU A 33 -10.14 8.72 -5.96
C LEU A 33 -8.98 9.25 -6.81
N THR A 34 -7.94 9.79 -6.20
CA THR A 34 -6.75 10.29 -6.89
C THR A 34 -5.78 9.14 -7.09
N PRO A 35 -5.40 8.81 -8.34
CA PRO A 35 -4.36 7.83 -8.59
C PRO A 35 -3.03 8.28 -7.97
N VAL A 36 -2.43 7.43 -7.16
CA VAL A 36 -1.11 7.63 -6.56
C VAL A 36 -0.17 6.56 -7.12
N ARG A 37 0.93 6.99 -7.73
CA ARG A 37 1.97 6.08 -8.19
C ARG A 37 2.89 5.76 -7.02
N LEU A 38 2.94 4.49 -6.65
CA LEU A 38 3.84 3.94 -5.64
C LEU A 38 5.01 3.26 -6.34
N ARG A 39 6.23 3.60 -5.93
CA ARG A 39 7.46 3.03 -6.49
C ARG A 39 8.30 2.42 -5.38
N SER A 40 8.72 1.17 -5.55
CA SER A 40 9.74 0.53 -4.73
C SER A 40 10.94 0.15 -5.59
N ALA A 41 11.96 -0.46 -4.98
CA ALA A 41 13.10 -0.97 -5.73
C ALA A 41 12.74 -2.08 -6.74
N SER A 42 11.60 -2.76 -6.55
CA SER A 42 11.23 -3.95 -7.33
C SER A 42 10.00 -3.74 -8.21
N ILE A 43 9.09 -2.83 -7.84
CA ILE A 43 7.82 -2.66 -8.52
C ILE A 43 7.41 -1.19 -8.61
N GLU A 44 6.60 -0.88 -9.61
CA GLU A 44 5.83 0.35 -9.73
C GLU A 44 4.36 -0.01 -9.87
N VAL A 45 3.49 0.63 -9.10
CA VAL A 45 2.05 0.36 -9.10
C VAL A 45 1.25 1.66 -8.95
N LEU A 46 0.14 1.78 -9.66
CA LEU A 46 -0.84 2.85 -9.44
C LEU A 46 -1.92 2.34 -8.48
N VAL A 47 -2.14 3.08 -7.40
CA VAL A 47 -3.14 2.75 -6.38
C VAL A 47 -4.00 3.98 -6.11
N ARG A 48 -5.29 3.80 -5.88
CA ARG A 48 -6.17 4.88 -5.41
C ARG A 48 -7.04 4.38 -4.27
N TYR A 49 -7.41 5.26 -3.35
CA TYR A 49 -8.44 4.98 -2.37
C TYR A 49 -9.82 5.17 -3.02
N GLU A 50 -10.69 4.17 -2.92
CA GLU A 50 -12.03 4.17 -3.54
C GLU A 50 -13.17 4.45 -2.54
N GLY A 51 -12.81 4.84 -1.31
CA GLY A 51 -13.77 5.12 -0.25
C GLY A 51 -14.12 3.89 0.57
N LEU A 52 -15.26 3.96 1.25
CA LEU A 52 -15.78 2.87 2.09
C LEU A 52 -16.79 2.03 1.30
N GLY A 53 -16.54 0.72 1.23
CA GLY A 53 -17.46 -0.26 0.66
C GLY A 53 -18.23 -1.02 1.74
N PRO A 54 -19.44 -1.54 1.42
CA PRO A 54 -20.22 -2.34 2.35
C PRO A 54 -19.58 -3.72 2.56
N THR A 55 -19.55 -4.19 3.81
CA THR A 55 -19.16 -5.57 4.13
C THR A 55 -20.38 -6.48 4.22
N ALA A 56 -20.18 -7.78 4.02
CA ALA A 56 -21.25 -8.78 4.13
C ALA A 56 -21.89 -8.84 5.53
N GLU A 57 -21.18 -8.38 6.56
CA GLU A 57 -21.61 -8.35 7.95
C GLU A 57 -22.33 -7.04 8.34
N GLY A 58 -22.62 -6.16 7.37
CA GLY A 58 -23.33 -4.90 7.62
C GLY A 58 -22.43 -3.76 8.13
N GLY A 59 -21.12 -3.85 7.92
CA GLY A 59 -20.15 -2.80 8.20
C GLY A 59 -19.70 -2.07 6.93
N ALA A 60 -18.71 -1.20 7.10
CA ALA A 60 -18.04 -0.53 6.00
C ALA A 60 -16.53 -0.73 6.11
N GLU A 61 -15.88 -1.08 5.01
CA GLU A 61 -14.43 -1.26 4.96
C GLU A 61 -13.79 -0.39 3.86
N PRO A 62 -12.57 0.11 4.07
CA PRO A 62 -11.86 0.88 3.06
C PRO A 62 -11.48 0.00 1.86
N LEU A 63 -11.87 0.47 0.68
CA LEU A 63 -11.58 -0.13 -0.61
C LEU A 63 -10.50 0.66 -1.34
N TYR A 64 -9.70 -0.05 -2.12
CA TYR A 64 -8.62 0.53 -2.92
C TYR A 64 -8.63 -0.08 -4.30
N GLY A 65 -8.39 0.74 -5.31
CA GLY A 65 -8.16 0.29 -6.67
C GLY A 65 -6.67 0.11 -6.92
N ILE A 66 -6.26 -1.04 -7.45
CA ILE A 66 -4.92 -1.27 -7.99
C ILE A 66 -5.02 -1.31 -9.51
N HIS A 67 -4.30 -0.44 -10.20
CA HIS A 67 -4.31 -0.40 -11.66
C HIS A 67 -3.55 -1.60 -12.25
N LEU A 68 -4.17 -2.27 -13.23
CA LEU A 68 -3.60 -3.39 -13.98
C LEU A 68 -3.14 -2.90 -15.36
N PRO A 69 -1.83 -2.67 -15.60
CA PRO A 69 -1.36 -2.06 -16.84
C PRO A 69 -1.65 -2.90 -18.09
N SER A 70 -1.77 -4.22 -17.95
CA SER A 70 -2.05 -5.12 -19.07
C SER A 70 -3.47 -5.00 -19.61
N THR A 71 -4.43 -4.61 -18.77
CA THR A 71 -5.86 -4.49 -19.15
C THR A 71 -6.36 -3.05 -19.11
N GLY A 72 -5.66 -2.14 -18.42
CA GLY A 72 -6.11 -0.77 -18.17
C GLY A 72 -7.21 -0.68 -17.11
N GLU A 73 -7.51 -1.79 -16.42
CA GLU A 73 -8.58 -1.89 -15.43
C GLU A 73 -8.07 -1.58 -14.02
N TRP A 74 -9.01 -1.29 -13.12
CA TRP A 74 -8.76 -1.13 -11.70
C TRP A 74 -9.30 -2.35 -10.95
N LEU A 75 -8.42 -3.06 -10.25
CA LEU A 75 -8.78 -4.14 -9.37
C LEU A 75 -9.09 -3.58 -7.97
N THR A 76 -10.36 -3.64 -7.57
CA THR A 76 -10.78 -3.26 -6.23
C THR A 76 -10.39 -4.32 -5.20
N VAL A 77 -9.71 -3.90 -4.13
CA VAL A 77 -9.26 -4.75 -3.03
C VAL A 77 -9.56 -4.10 -1.68
N GLY A 78 -9.78 -4.93 -0.66
CA GLY A 78 -9.86 -4.47 0.72
C GLY A 78 -8.49 -4.13 1.31
N ARG A 79 -8.49 -3.41 2.44
CA ARG A 79 -7.26 -3.02 3.16
C ARG A 79 -6.29 -4.17 3.46
N PRO A 80 -6.71 -5.34 3.96
CA PRO A 80 -5.76 -6.41 4.30
C PRO A 80 -4.96 -6.89 3.09
N SER A 81 -5.59 -6.97 1.92
CA SER A 81 -4.94 -7.39 0.68
C SER A 81 -3.94 -6.35 0.18
N LEU A 82 -4.31 -5.06 0.19
CA LEU A 82 -3.37 -3.99 -0.18
C LEU A 82 -2.19 -3.94 0.79
N GLU A 83 -2.44 -3.98 2.09
CA GLU A 83 -1.39 -3.90 3.11
C GLU A 83 -0.42 -5.10 3.02
N GLY A 84 -0.95 -6.30 2.78
CA GLY A 84 -0.15 -7.49 2.51
C GLY A 84 0.75 -7.31 1.29
N TYR A 85 0.20 -6.82 0.18
CA TYR A 85 0.95 -6.53 -1.03
C TYR A 85 2.05 -5.48 -0.80
N LEU A 86 1.74 -4.39 -0.11
CA LEU A 86 2.72 -3.34 0.19
C LEU A 86 3.88 -3.87 1.05
N LYS A 87 3.59 -4.68 2.07
CA LYS A 87 4.63 -5.28 2.94
C LYS A 87 5.61 -6.18 2.20
N LEU A 88 5.22 -6.78 1.07
CA LEU A 88 6.11 -7.65 0.28
C LEU A 88 7.22 -6.88 -0.43
N TYR A 89 6.91 -5.72 -1.02
CA TYR A 89 7.86 -4.99 -1.87
C TYR A 89 8.33 -3.65 -1.32
N GLY A 90 7.77 -3.18 -0.20
CA GLY A 90 8.18 -1.92 0.42
C GLY A 90 9.65 -1.91 0.87
N PRO A 91 10.21 -0.72 1.14
CA PRO A 91 9.52 0.57 1.24
C PRO A 91 9.19 1.21 -0.11
N TYR A 92 8.24 2.13 -0.12
CA TYR A 92 7.81 2.89 -1.29
C TYR A 92 8.06 4.38 -1.15
N THR A 93 8.29 5.02 -2.29
CA THR A 93 8.05 6.45 -2.52
C THR A 93 6.73 6.62 -3.26
N TRP A 94 6.05 7.75 -3.09
CA TRP A 94 4.75 7.98 -3.72
C TRP A 94 4.65 9.38 -4.34
N GLU A 95 3.90 9.47 -5.44
CA GLU A 95 3.55 10.72 -6.10
C GLU A 95 2.06 10.68 -6.49
N ALA A 96 1.32 11.75 -6.20
CA ALA A 96 -0.04 11.89 -6.71
C ALA A 96 0.02 12.20 -8.21
N THR A 97 -0.70 11.42 -9.01
CA THR A 97 -0.84 11.67 -10.44
C THR A 97 -1.99 12.65 -10.62
N HIS A 98 -1.66 13.94 -10.73
CA HIS A 98 -2.61 14.93 -11.22
C HIS A 98 -2.84 14.64 -12.72
N ALA A 99 -4.09 14.34 -13.07
CA ALA A 99 -4.54 14.37 -14.45
C ALA A 99 -4.72 15.83 -14.92
#